data_AF-A0A5P9CJX7-F1
#
_entry.id   AF-A0A5P9CJX7-F1
#
_cell.length_a   1.000
_cell.length_b   1.000
_cell.length_c   1.000
_cell.angle_alpha   90.00
_cell.angle_beta   90.00
_cell.angle_gamma   90.00
#
_symmetry.space_group_name_H-M   'P 1'
#
loop_
_entity.id
_entity.type
_entity.pdbx_description
1 polymer ?
#
loop_
_entity_poly.entity_id
_entity_poly.type
_entity_poly.pdbx_seq_one_letter_code
_entity_poly.pdbx_strand_id
1 'polypeptide(L)'
;MDKPILKESMRLFDQLGQIKSRSMFGGFGIFADDIMFALVVNDKLHIRADDKLANQFKTEGLTPYVYKKRGFPVVTKYFALTDNIASCEERALSLAYRSLEVAKKEKTTQAKARPTRLKDLPNLRLATERMLKKAGIDSVENLEQIGSVKAFKAIQATHSAEVSIELLWALEGAIKGKHWSVIPTTRRAELESLLNS
;
A
#
# COMPACT_ATOMS: atom_id res chain seq x y z
N MET A 1 -28.58 -10.99 8.01
CA MET A 1 -28.14 -11.29 9.39
C MET A 1 -27.56 -10.02 9.96
N ASP A 2 -28.27 -9.42 10.92
CA ASP A 2 -27.72 -8.34 11.73
C ASP A 2 -26.41 -8.80 12.35
N LYS A 3 -25.38 -7.97 12.24
CA LYS A 3 -24.06 -8.23 12.83
C LYS A 3 -23.93 -7.33 14.06
N PRO A 4 -24.45 -7.76 15.23
CA PRO A 4 -24.56 -6.89 16.40
C PRO A 4 -23.21 -6.30 16.79
N ILE A 5 -22.14 -7.10 16.73
CA ILE A 5 -20.78 -6.65 17.05
C ILE A 5 -20.27 -5.55 16.12
N LEU A 6 -20.63 -5.54 14.83
CA LEU A 6 -20.23 -4.49 13.92
C LEU A 6 -20.90 -3.17 14.30
N LYS A 7 -22.22 -3.21 14.56
CA LYS A 7 -23.00 -2.03 14.94
C LYS A 7 -22.55 -1.46 16.29
N GLU A 8 -22.31 -2.33 17.27
CA GLU A 8 -21.78 -1.98 18.58
C GLU A 8 -20.37 -1.38 18.49
N SER A 9 -19.47 -2.01 17.73
CA SER A 9 -18.12 -1.48 17.50
C SER A 9 -18.16 -0.11 16.84
N MET A 10 -19.01 0.08 15.82
CA MET A 10 -19.15 1.38 15.15
C MET A 10 -19.65 2.45 16.12
N ARG A 11 -20.68 2.14 16.92
CA ARG A 11 -21.20 3.06 17.95
C ARG A 11 -20.16 3.43 19.00
N LEU A 12 -19.40 2.44 19.50
CA LEU A 12 -18.32 2.68 20.47
C LEU A 12 -17.27 3.67 19.92
N PHE A 13 -17.00 3.61 18.61
CA PHE A 13 -15.98 4.42 17.98
C PHE A 13 -16.47 5.74 17.39
N ASP A 14 -17.76 6.09 17.53
CA ASP A 14 -18.32 7.35 16.98
C ASP A 14 -17.56 8.60 17.47
N GLN A 15 -16.99 8.55 18.68
CA GLN A 15 -16.17 9.64 19.23
C GLN A 15 -14.80 9.81 18.56
N LEU A 16 -14.36 8.87 17.71
CA LEU A 16 -13.07 8.93 17.00
C LEU A 16 -13.15 9.65 15.66
N GLY A 17 -14.35 10.06 15.22
CA GLY A 17 -14.58 10.78 13.96
C GLY A 17 -15.73 10.19 13.14
N GLN A 18 -15.74 10.45 11.83
CA GLN A 18 -16.80 9.89 10.97
C GLN A 18 -16.54 8.40 10.70
N ILE A 19 -17.29 7.54 11.41
CA ILE A 19 -17.13 6.09 11.29
C ILE A 19 -17.83 5.54 10.05
N LYS A 20 -17.09 4.75 9.26
CA LYS A 20 -17.59 4.03 8.08
C LYS A 20 -17.14 2.57 8.14
N SER A 21 -17.92 1.67 7.55
CA SER A 21 -17.52 0.28 7.36
C SER A 21 -17.49 -0.11 5.88
N ARG A 22 -16.56 -1.00 5.50
CA ARG A 22 -16.43 -1.56 4.14
C ARG A 22 -16.01 -3.03 4.21
N SER A 23 -16.37 -3.83 3.21
CA SER A 23 -15.93 -5.23 3.11
C SER A 23 -14.40 -5.30 2.97
N MET A 24 -13.73 -5.93 3.95
CA MET A 24 -12.27 -6.05 4.02
C MET A 24 -11.89 -7.41 4.58
N PHE A 25 -10.97 -8.11 3.91
CA PHE A 25 -10.39 -9.36 4.41
C PHE A 25 -11.42 -10.42 4.84
N GLY A 26 -12.55 -10.54 4.12
CA GLY A 26 -13.62 -11.49 4.46
C GLY A 26 -14.55 -11.04 5.60
N GLY A 27 -14.31 -9.87 6.20
CA GLY A 27 -15.14 -9.24 7.22
C GLY A 27 -15.44 -7.77 6.88
N PHE A 28 -15.53 -6.92 7.91
CA PHE A 28 -15.80 -5.49 7.78
C PHE A 28 -14.68 -4.68 8.41
N GLY A 29 -13.95 -3.93 7.58
CA GLY A 29 -13.05 -2.91 8.08
C GLY A 29 -13.84 -1.73 8.61
N ILE A 30 -13.42 -1.20 9.75
CA ILE A 30 -13.95 0.03 10.36
C ILE A 30 -12.92 1.14 10.15
N PHE A 31 -13.42 2.27 9.67
CA PHE A 31 -12.64 3.42 9.24
C PHE A 31 -13.10 4.68 9.97
N ALA A 32 -12.15 5.51 10.39
CA ALA A 32 -12.37 6.90 10.77
C ALA A 32 -11.59 7.77 9.76
N ASP A 33 -12.25 8.73 9.13
CA ASP A 33 -11.63 9.65 8.14
C ASP A 33 -10.81 8.92 7.04
N ASP A 34 -11.40 7.86 6.48
CA ASP A 34 -10.78 6.97 5.47
C ASP A 34 -9.49 6.26 5.93
N ILE A 35 -9.32 6.07 7.23
CA ILE A 35 -8.20 5.32 7.82
C ILE A 35 -8.76 4.11 8.56
N MET A 36 -8.40 2.92 8.08
CA MET A 36 -8.80 1.66 8.72
C MET A 36 -7.97 1.43 9.98
N PHE A 37 -8.67 1.28 11.11
CA PHE A 37 -8.07 1.05 12.43
C PHE A 37 -8.62 -0.21 13.13
N ALA A 38 -9.78 -0.72 12.70
CA ALA A 38 -10.34 -1.96 13.24
C ALA A 38 -10.93 -2.85 12.14
N LEU A 39 -11.14 -4.13 12.47
CA LEU A 39 -11.72 -5.15 11.61
C LEU A 39 -12.68 -6.03 12.43
N VAL A 40 -13.89 -6.21 11.93
CA VAL A 40 -14.85 -7.17 12.48
C VAL A 40 -14.90 -8.38 11.56
N VAL A 41 -14.44 -9.52 12.07
CA VAL A 41 -14.42 -10.80 11.35
C VAL A 41 -14.52 -11.95 12.35
N ASN A 42 -15.13 -13.06 11.96
CA ASN A 42 -15.38 -14.21 12.84
C ASN A 42 -16.04 -13.82 14.18
N ASP A 43 -17.01 -12.90 14.11
CA ASP A 43 -17.74 -12.33 15.26
C ASP A 43 -16.85 -11.77 16.37
N LYS A 44 -15.66 -11.28 16.00
CA LYS A 44 -14.72 -10.64 16.90
C LYS A 44 -14.27 -9.29 16.36
N LEU A 45 -14.13 -8.32 17.27
CA LEU A 45 -13.47 -7.06 16.98
C LEU A 45 -11.95 -7.27 17.04
N HIS A 46 -11.28 -6.81 16.00
CA HIS A 46 -9.84 -6.82 15.89
C HIS A 46 -9.34 -5.38 15.74
N ILE A 47 -8.24 -5.04 16.42
CA ILE A 47 -7.59 -3.74 16.30
C ILE A 47 -6.34 -3.86 15.44
N ARG A 48 -6.11 -2.88 14.57
CA ARG A 48 -4.88 -2.75 13.81
C ARG A 48 -3.73 -2.45 14.77
N ALA A 49 -2.72 -3.29 14.78
CA ALA A 49 -1.51 -3.09 15.56
C ALA A 49 -0.38 -2.53 14.68
N ASP A 50 0.32 -1.53 15.20
CA ASP A 50 1.63 -1.12 14.70
C ASP A 50 2.69 -2.16 15.08
N ASP A 51 3.93 -2.00 14.62
CA ASP A 51 4.96 -3.01 14.85
C ASP A 51 5.26 -3.21 16.35
N LYS A 52 5.17 -2.13 17.15
CA LYS A 52 5.36 -2.19 18.61
C LYS A 52 4.25 -2.98 19.29
N LEU A 53 3.00 -2.65 19.02
CA LEU A 53 1.83 -3.32 19.60
C LEU A 53 1.71 -4.76 19.09
N ALA A 54 2.03 -5.01 17.82
CA ALA A 54 2.04 -6.35 17.26
C ALA A 54 3.08 -7.24 17.94
N ASN A 55 4.27 -6.70 18.26
CA ASN A 55 5.28 -7.45 19.02
C ASN A 55 4.81 -7.74 20.45
N GLN A 56 4.19 -6.77 21.12
CA GLN A 56 3.59 -6.98 22.44
C GLN A 56 2.52 -8.10 22.41
N PHE A 57 1.59 -8.04 21.46
CA PHE A 57 0.55 -9.06 21.30
C PHE A 57 1.15 -10.44 21.01
N LYS A 58 2.20 -10.52 20.19
CA LYS A 58 2.92 -11.80 19.97
C LYS A 58 3.58 -12.33 21.24
N THR A 59 4.18 -11.48 22.07
CA THR A 59 4.75 -11.92 23.36
C THR A 59 3.67 -12.40 24.34
N GLU A 60 2.46 -11.88 24.22
CA GLU A 60 1.27 -12.34 24.96
C GLU A 60 0.62 -13.59 24.33
N GLY A 61 1.20 -14.16 23.27
CA GLY A 61 0.70 -15.37 22.60
C GLY A 61 -0.44 -15.12 21.59
N LEU A 62 -0.78 -13.86 21.32
CA LEU A 62 -1.79 -13.50 20.33
C LEU A 62 -1.21 -13.56 18.92
N THR A 63 -2.06 -13.96 17.97
CA THR A 63 -1.70 -14.04 16.54
C THR A 63 -2.55 -13.08 15.71
N PRO A 64 -1.98 -12.51 14.64
CA PRO A 64 -2.75 -11.68 13.72
C PRO A 64 -3.77 -12.52 12.95
N TYR A 65 -4.88 -11.89 12.57
CA TYR A 65 -5.85 -12.49 11.67
C TYR A 65 -5.21 -12.80 10.32
N VAL A 66 -5.38 -14.03 9.84
CA VAL A 66 -4.89 -14.50 8.54
C VAL A 66 -6.08 -14.67 7.59
N TYR A 67 -6.14 -13.82 6.57
CA TYR A 67 -7.16 -13.90 5.54
C TYR A 67 -6.72 -14.85 4.42
N LYS A 68 -7.62 -15.68 3.89
CA LYS A 68 -7.33 -16.53 2.73
C LYS A 68 -7.92 -15.92 1.47
N LYS A 69 -7.07 -15.53 0.52
CA LYS A 69 -7.49 -15.02 -0.80
C LYS A 69 -7.12 -16.03 -1.87
N ARG A 70 -8.12 -16.68 -2.48
CA ARG A 70 -7.93 -17.72 -3.52
C ARG A 70 -6.94 -18.81 -3.08
N GLY A 71 -7.08 -19.30 -1.85
CA GLY A 71 -6.20 -20.31 -1.27
C GLY A 71 -4.90 -19.79 -0.65
N PHE A 72 -4.47 -18.57 -0.97
CA PHE A 72 -3.22 -18.01 -0.42
C PHE A 72 -3.45 -17.24 0.90
N PRO A 73 -2.63 -17.48 1.93
CA PRO A 73 -2.72 -16.76 3.20
C PRO A 73 -2.18 -15.32 3.07
N VAL A 74 -2.92 -14.38 3.63
CA VAL A 74 -2.56 -12.96 3.78
C VAL A 74 -2.56 -12.67 5.27
N VAL A 75 -1.36 -12.61 5.86
CA VAL A 75 -1.18 -12.23 7.27
C VAL A 75 -1.48 -10.74 7.39
N THR A 76 -2.46 -10.38 8.22
CA THR A 76 -2.87 -8.98 8.39
C THR A 76 -2.20 -8.34 9.62
N LYS A 77 -2.45 -7.04 9.84
CA LYS A 77 -2.03 -6.31 11.05
C LYS A 77 -3.12 -6.29 12.14
N TYR A 78 -4.19 -7.08 12.01
CA TYR A 78 -5.35 -7.01 12.91
C TYR A 78 -5.31 -8.14 13.93
N PHE A 79 -5.37 -7.80 15.22
CA PHE A 79 -5.37 -8.77 16.33
C PHE A 79 -6.71 -8.73 17.03
N ALA A 80 -7.29 -9.90 17.31
CA ALA A 80 -8.55 -10.01 18.02
C ALA A 80 -8.39 -9.47 19.44
N LEU A 81 -9.33 -8.64 19.88
CA LEU A 81 -9.46 -8.37 21.31
C LEU A 81 -9.98 -9.64 21.98
N THR A 82 -9.31 -10.06 23.05
CA THR A 82 -9.65 -11.28 23.81
C THR A 82 -10.91 -11.11 24.64
N ASP A 83 -11.21 -9.87 25.02
CA ASP A 83 -12.29 -9.52 25.91
C ASP A 83 -13.54 -9.15 25.10
N ASN A 84 -14.73 -9.40 25.66
CA ASN A 84 -15.96 -8.90 25.08
C ASN A 84 -15.94 -7.35 25.13
N ILE A 85 -16.40 -6.70 24.06
CA ILE A 85 -16.46 -5.24 23.96
C ILE A 85 -17.18 -4.64 25.15
N ALA A 86 -18.36 -5.17 25.49
CA ALA A 86 -19.18 -4.69 26.60
C ALA A 86 -18.48 -4.76 27.97
N SER A 87 -17.53 -5.69 28.16
CA SER A 87 -16.76 -5.81 29.39
C SER A 87 -15.51 -4.92 29.44
N CYS A 88 -15.11 -4.32 28.32
CA CYS A 88 -13.81 -3.67 28.15
C CYS A 88 -13.86 -2.47 27.18
N GLU A 89 -14.95 -1.70 27.21
CA GLU A 89 -15.16 -0.56 26.29
C GLU A 89 -14.02 0.44 26.33
N GLU A 90 -13.59 0.85 27.54
CA GLU A 90 -12.51 1.82 27.73
C GLU A 90 -11.18 1.32 27.14
N ARG A 91 -10.86 0.04 27.35
CA ARG A 91 -9.66 -0.59 26.78
C ARG A 91 -9.73 -0.64 25.25
N ALA A 92 -10.88 -1.05 24.70
CA ALA A 92 -11.09 -1.13 23.25
C ALA A 92 -10.96 0.24 22.60
N LEU A 93 -11.52 1.27 23.24
CA LEU A 93 -11.48 2.66 22.80
C LEU A 93 -10.08 3.26 22.85
N SER A 94 -9.33 3.00 23.93
CA SER A 94 -7.93 3.39 24.08
C SER A 94 -7.04 2.77 23.00
N LEU A 95 -7.22 1.46 22.74
CA LEU A 95 -6.50 0.76 21.67
C LEU A 95 -6.87 1.30 20.28
N ALA A 96 -8.15 1.58 20.04
CA ALA A 96 -8.62 2.16 18.78
C ALA A 96 -8.06 3.56 18.53
N TYR A 97 -8.06 4.43 19.55
CA TYR A 97 -7.47 5.77 19.47
C TYR A 97 -5.98 5.68 19.12
N ARG A 98 -5.22 4.86 19.85
CA ARG A 98 -3.78 4.65 19.58
C ARG A 98 -3.55 4.09 18.17
N SER A 99 -4.34 3.11 17.76
CA SER A 99 -4.26 2.50 16.43
C SER A 99 -4.50 3.53 15.32
N LEU A 100 -5.53 4.36 15.48
CA LEU A 100 -5.89 5.40 14.52
C LEU A 100 -4.78 6.46 14.41
N GLU A 101 -4.24 6.93 15.54
CA GLU A 101 -3.15 7.91 15.57
C GLU A 101 -1.90 7.40 14.87
N VAL A 102 -1.52 6.14 15.12
CA VAL A 102 -0.36 5.54 14.43
C VAL A 102 -0.66 5.36 12.95
N ALA A 103 -1.84 4.88 12.57
CA ALA A 103 -2.23 4.73 11.17
C ALA A 103 -2.29 6.07 10.41
N LYS A 104 -2.71 7.16 11.07
CA LYS A 104 -2.64 8.54 10.56
C LYS A 104 -1.20 8.97 10.26
N LYS A 105 -0.29 8.73 11.22
CA LYS A 105 1.14 9.02 11.06
C LYS A 105 1.75 8.19 9.94
N GLU A 106 1.49 6.88 9.89
CA GLU A 106 1.95 5.99 8.81
C GLU A 106 1.49 6.48 7.43
N LYS A 107 0.19 6.83 7.28
CA LYS A 107 -0.36 7.35 6.02
C LYS A 107 0.32 8.64 5.59
N THR A 108 0.59 9.55 6.54
CA THR A 108 1.26 10.82 6.27
C THR A 108 2.73 10.61 5.89
N THR A 109 3.45 9.72 6.57
CA THR A 109 4.84 9.38 6.23
C THR A 109 4.93 8.70 4.87
N GLN A 110 4.04 7.76 4.57
CA GLN A 110 3.98 7.09 3.26
C GLN A 110 3.65 8.06 2.13
N ALA A 111 2.78 9.04 2.35
CA ALA A 111 2.47 10.06 1.35
C ALA A 111 3.67 10.99 1.05
N LYS A 112 4.60 11.15 2.01
CA LYS A 112 5.83 11.95 1.85
C LYS A 112 7.01 11.15 1.30
N ALA A 113 7.02 9.83 1.51
CA ALA A 113 8.10 8.96 1.06
C ALA A 113 8.03 8.77 -0.48
N ARG A 114 9.21 8.79 -1.14
CA ARG A 114 9.28 8.35 -2.53
C ARG A 114 8.93 6.86 -2.62
N PRO A 115 8.21 6.42 -3.66
CA PRO A 115 7.95 5.00 -3.87
C PRO A 115 9.26 4.22 -3.97
N THR A 116 9.38 3.13 -3.22
CA THR A 116 10.57 2.24 -3.26
C THR A 116 10.46 1.18 -4.35
N ARG A 117 9.27 0.95 -4.88
CA ARG A 117 9.03 -0.02 -5.96
C ARG A 117 8.88 0.68 -7.29
N LEU A 118 9.50 0.09 -8.32
CA LEU A 118 9.41 0.57 -9.70
C LEU A 118 7.96 0.73 -10.17
N LYS A 119 7.09 -0.26 -9.92
CA LYS A 119 5.68 -0.19 -10.34
C LYS A 119 4.86 0.94 -9.68
N ASP A 120 5.38 1.52 -8.59
CA ASP A 120 4.71 2.57 -7.82
C ASP A 120 5.24 3.98 -8.20
N LEU A 121 6.27 4.05 -9.06
CA LEU A 121 6.67 5.31 -9.69
C LEU A 121 5.61 5.78 -10.70
N PRO A 122 5.54 7.10 -10.98
CA PRO A 122 4.66 7.63 -12.01
C PRO A 122 4.86 6.91 -13.35
N ASN A 123 3.76 6.70 -14.08
CA ASN A 123 3.75 6.09 -15.42
C ASN A 123 4.10 4.59 -15.47
N LEU A 124 4.66 4.02 -14.41
CA LEU A 124 5.06 2.62 -14.39
C LEU A 124 3.93 1.72 -13.88
N ARG A 125 3.91 0.48 -14.37
CA ARG A 125 2.97 -0.57 -13.95
C ARG A 125 3.73 -1.86 -13.69
N LEU A 126 3.05 -2.86 -13.13
CA LEU A 126 3.64 -4.17 -12.87
C LEU A 126 4.27 -4.81 -14.12
N ALA A 127 3.69 -4.61 -15.31
CA ALA A 127 4.26 -5.09 -16.56
C ALA A 127 5.62 -4.44 -16.85
N THR A 128 5.74 -3.12 -16.69
CA THR A 128 7.00 -2.40 -16.85
C THR A 128 8.02 -2.76 -15.79
N GLU A 129 7.62 -2.94 -14.52
CA GLU A 129 8.51 -3.45 -13.46
C GLU A 129 9.09 -4.82 -13.83
N ARG A 130 8.31 -5.71 -14.45
CA ARG A 130 8.80 -7.01 -14.94
C ARG A 130 9.79 -6.86 -16.09
N MET A 131 9.53 -5.95 -17.03
CA MET A 131 10.47 -5.67 -18.13
C MET A 131 11.79 -5.11 -17.61
N LEU A 132 11.73 -4.13 -16.70
CA LEU A 132 12.91 -3.57 -16.02
C LEU A 132 13.71 -4.65 -15.30
N LYS A 133 13.05 -5.48 -14.48
CA LYS A 133 13.72 -6.58 -13.76
C LYS A 133 14.36 -7.60 -14.70
N LYS A 134 13.70 -7.94 -15.81
CA LYS A 134 14.28 -8.83 -16.84
C LYS A 134 15.51 -8.19 -17.51
N ALA A 135 15.50 -6.86 -17.63
CA ALA A 135 16.61 -6.06 -18.14
C ALA A 135 17.72 -5.78 -17.09
N GLY A 136 17.65 -6.40 -15.90
CA GLY A 136 18.64 -6.22 -14.83
C GLY A 136 18.42 -4.99 -13.95
N ILE A 137 17.27 -4.33 -14.06
CA ILE A 137 16.92 -3.10 -13.34
C ILE A 137 15.86 -3.42 -12.29
N ASP A 138 16.30 -3.62 -11.05
CA ASP A 138 15.46 -4.17 -9.99
C ASP A 138 14.98 -3.18 -8.93
N SER A 139 15.54 -1.97 -8.94
CA SER A 139 15.35 -0.92 -7.94
C SER A 139 15.17 0.46 -8.56
N VAL A 140 14.53 1.36 -7.81
CA VAL A 140 14.32 2.76 -8.22
C VAL A 140 15.66 3.48 -8.35
N GLU A 141 16.58 3.22 -7.42
CA GLU A 141 17.92 3.76 -7.38
C GLU A 141 18.71 3.33 -8.62
N ASN A 142 18.63 2.06 -9.02
CA ASN A 142 19.30 1.59 -10.23
C ASN A 142 18.72 2.25 -11.49
N LEU A 143 17.39 2.39 -11.59
CA LEU A 143 16.74 3.11 -12.70
C LEU A 143 17.19 4.58 -12.78
N GLU A 144 17.24 5.28 -11.64
CA GLU A 144 17.70 6.67 -11.56
C GLU A 144 19.18 6.80 -11.99
N GLN A 145 20.04 5.86 -11.56
CA GLN A 145 21.47 5.85 -11.88
C GLN A 145 21.76 5.62 -13.37
N ILE A 146 21.07 4.66 -14.00
CA ILE A 146 21.31 4.36 -15.42
C ILE A 146 20.62 5.35 -16.37
N GLY A 147 19.52 5.96 -15.92
CA GLY A 147 18.71 6.89 -16.72
C GLY A 147 17.74 6.21 -17.69
N SER A 148 16.78 7.01 -18.17
CA SER A 148 15.65 6.56 -19.01
C SER A 148 16.08 5.91 -20.33
N VAL A 149 17.06 6.50 -21.03
CA VAL A 149 17.55 6.00 -22.34
C VAL A 149 18.21 4.63 -22.20
N LYS A 150 19.12 4.44 -21.24
CA LYS A 150 19.80 3.15 -21.04
C LYS A 150 18.83 2.09 -20.56
N ALA A 151 17.89 2.45 -19.67
CA ALA A 151 16.83 1.56 -19.23
C ALA A 151 15.97 1.08 -20.41
N PHE A 152 15.58 2.00 -21.30
CA PHE A 152 14.81 1.68 -22.50
C PHE A 152 15.58 0.73 -23.45
N LYS A 153 16.85 1.02 -23.75
CA LYS A 153 17.72 0.15 -24.55
C LYS A 153 17.85 -1.25 -23.93
N ALA A 154 18.02 -1.34 -22.61
CA ALA A 154 18.12 -2.62 -21.90
C ALA A 154 16.80 -3.43 -21.96
N ILE A 155 15.64 -2.77 -21.90
CA ILE A 155 14.35 -3.42 -22.12
C ILE A 155 14.25 -3.94 -23.55
N GLN A 156 14.58 -3.14 -24.57
CA GLN A 156 14.55 -3.56 -25.97
C GLN A 156 15.44 -4.80 -26.23
N ALA A 157 16.61 -4.85 -25.59
CA ALA A 157 17.52 -6.00 -25.73
C ALA A 157 16.97 -7.31 -25.13
N THR A 158 16.07 -7.24 -24.16
CA THR A 158 15.56 -8.42 -23.43
C THR A 158 14.10 -8.74 -23.73
N HIS A 159 13.38 -7.84 -24.40
CA HIS A 159 11.98 -7.98 -24.76
C HIS A 159 11.84 -8.25 -26.26
N SER A 160 11.20 -9.36 -26.62
CA SER A 160 11.11 -9.82 -28.01
C SER A 160 10.10 -9.03 -28.86
N ALA A 161 9.17 -8.31 -28.24
CA ALA A 161 8.19 -7.48 -28.91
C ALA A 161 8.69 -6.04 -29.03
N GLU A 162 8.21 -5.32 -30.04
CA GLU A 162 8.49 -3.91 -30.21
C GLU A 162 7.95 -3.11 -29.01
N VAL A 163 8.76 -2.18 -28.53
CA VAL A 163 8.46 -1.37 -27.35
C VAL A 163 8.25 0.07 -27.79
N SER A 164 7.07 0.62 -27.49
CA SER A 164 6.69 1.99 -27.86
C SER A 164 7.66 3.04 -27.29
N ILE A 165 7.95 4.08 -28.07
CA ILE A 165 8.74 5.25 -27.64
C ILE A 165 8.10 5.97 -26.44
N GLU A 166 6.79 5.85 -26.24
CA GLU A 166 6.11 6.38 -25.06
C GLU A 166 6.67 5.79 -23.76
N LEU A 167 7.21 4.56 -23.80
CA LEU A 167 7.87 3.96 -22.65
C LEU A 167 9.13 4.74 -22.26
N LEU A 168 9.90 5.28 -23.21
CA LEU A 168 11.06 6.12 -22.92
C LEU A 168 10.64 7.36 -22.12
N TRP A 169 9.55 8.02 -22.54
CA TRP A 169 9.01 9.17 -21.84
C TRP A 169 8.39 8.78 -20.49
N ALA A 170 7.76 7.61 -20.40
CA ALA A 170 7.25 7.07 -19.13
C ALA A 170 8.37 6.83 -18.12
N LEU A 171 9.51 6.28 -18.55
CA LEU A 171 10.70 6.08 -17.73
C LEU A 171 11.33 7.41 -17.29
N GLU A 172 11.45 8.39 -18.19
CA GLU A 172 11.92 9.73 -17.83
C GLU A 172 10.97 10.39 -16.81
N GLY A 173 9.66 10.29 -17.03
CA GLY A 173 8.65 10.83 -16.11
C GLY A 173 8.73 10.16 -14.75
N ALA A 174 8.93 8.85 -14.71
CA ALA A 174 9.12 8.09 -13.49
C ALA A 174 10.31 8.61 -12.67
N ILE A 175 11.48 8.78 -13.32
CA ILE A 175 12.70 9.32 -12.70
C ILE A 175 12.51 10.77 -12.21
N LYS A 176 11.80 11.60 -12.97
CA LYS A 176 11.54 13.00 -12.61
C LYS A 176 10.37 13.19 -11.64
N GLY A 177 9.67 12.12 -11.26
CA GLY A 177 8.50 12.18 -10.40
C GLY A 177 7.29 12.90 -11.03
N LYS A 178 7.17 12.86 -12.37
CA LYS A 178 6.14 13.57 -13.14
C LYS A 178 5.39 12.63 -14.08
N HIS A 179 4.15 12.97 -14.41
CA HIS A 179 3.44 12.26 -15.48
C HIS A 179 4.14 12.52 -16.82
N TRP A 180 4.27 11.51 -17.68
CA TRP A 180 5.04 11.62 -18.94
C TRP A 180 4.48 12.69 -19.89
N SER A 181 3.17 12.98 -19.80
CA SER A 181 2.52 14.02 -20.61
C SER A 181 3.05 15.43 -20.36
N VAL A 182 3.67 15.70 -19.21
CA VAL A 182 4.24 17.02 -18.88
C VAL A 182 5.73 17.14 -19.19
N ILE A 183 6.34 16.12 -19.80
CA ILE A 183 7.72 16.20 -20.28
C ILE A 183 7.74 17.12 -21.51
N PRO A 184 8.54 18.22 -21.48
CA PRO A 184 8.61 19.15 -22.60
C PRO A 184 8.98 18.48 -23.91
N THR A 185 8.44 18.96 -25.03
CA THR A 185 8.75 18.46 -26.37
C THR A 185 10.25 18.51 -26.69
N THR A 186 10.93 19.56 -26.21
CA THR A 186 12.39 19.69 -26.32
C THR A 186 13.15 18.55 -25.66
N ARG A 187 12.73 18.15 -24.45
CA ARG A 187 13.33 17.01 -23.73
C ARG A 187 13.01 15.68 -24.41
N ARG A 188 11.82 15.51 -24.99
CA ARG A 188 11.47 14.31 -25.77
C ARG A 188 12.39 14.15 -26.97
N ALA A 189 12.58 15.22 -27.75
CA ALA A 189 13.47 15.24 -28.91
C ALA A 189 14.93 14.92 -28.52
N GLU A 190 15.41 15.46 -27.39
CA GLU A 190 16.74 15.15 -26.86
C GLU A 190 16.89 13.66 -26.51
N LEU A 191 15.91 13.07 -25.82
CA LEU A 191 15.90 11.65 -25.45
C LEU A 191 15.87 10.73 -26.68
N GLU A 192 15.09 11.10 -27.71
CA GLU A 192 15.05 10.38 -28.98
C GLU A 192 16.37 10.49 -29.74
N SER A 193 17.02 11.65 -29.73
CA SER A 193 18.36 11.81 -30.32
C SER A 193 19.40 10.93 -29.61
N LEU A 194 19.36 10.85 -28.28
CA LEU A 194 20.24 10.00 -27.47
C LEU A 194 19.96 8.50 -27.64
N LEU A 195 18.72 8.16 -28.02
CA LEU A 195 18.34 6.79 -28.33
C LEU A 195 19.01 6.31 -29.64
N ASN A 196 19.05 7.20 -30.64
CA ASN A 196 19.58 6.92 -31.98
C ASN A 196 21.10 7.08 -32.11
N SER A 197 21.76 7.63 -31.09
CA SER A 197 23.23 7.62 -30.93
C SER A 197 23.72 6.33 -30.28
#